data_AF-J0MYR1-F1
#
_entry.id   AF-J0MYR1-F1
#
_cell.length_a   1.000
_cell.length_b   1.000
_cell.length_c   1.000
_cell.angle_alpha   90.00
_cell.angle_beta   90.00
_cell.angle_gamma   90.00
#
_symmetry.space_group_name_H-M   'P 1'
#
loop_
_entity.id
_entity.type
_entity.pdbx_description
1 polymer ?
#
loop_
_entity_poly.entity_id
_entity_poly.type
_entity_poly.pdbx_seq_one_letter_code
_entity_poly.pdbx_strand_id
1 'polypeptide(L)'
;MSRSFLARAVSLAAVAALSLGLAACGGGGGASATDLDSARTEATSTINSLPSLTESDREEFSMQLSSAADTESIDRIVADARSRNEEKAKEQPGGAGGSQSAANGN
;
A
#
# COMPACT_ATOMS: atom_id res chain seq x y z
N MET A 1 -13.62 38.23 10.73
CA MET A 1 -14.21 37.10 9.97
C MET A 1 -13.63 35.80 10.48
N SER A 2 -14.12 35.33 11.63
CA SER A 2 -13.75 34.03 12.18
C SER A 2 -14.66 32.97 11.55
N ARG A 3 -14.08 32.08 10.74
CA ARG A 3 -14.78 30.92 10.17
C ARG A 3 -13.89 29.69 10.29
N SER A 4 -14.09 28.99 11.40
CA SER A 4 -14.21 27.52 11.42
C SER A 4 -13.01 26.70 10.93
N PHE A 5 -11.91 26.71 11.69
CA PHE A 5 -10.94 25.61 11.72
C PHE A 5 -11.46 24.42 12.57
N LEU A 6 -12.74 24.05 12.41
CA LEU A 6 -13.43 23.06 13.26
C LEU A 6 -13.78 21.73 12.57
N ALA A 7 -13.17 21.39 11.44
CA ALA A 7 -13.46 20.11 10.79
C ALA A 7 -12.25 19.51 10.08
N ARG A 8 -11.25 19.08 10.86
CA ARG A 8 -10.65 17.78 10.61
C ARG A 8 -10.18 17.17 11.93
N ALA A 9 -11.16 16.81 12.76
CA ALA A 9 -10.98 15.71 13.69
C ALA A 9 -10.71 14.46 12.84
N VAL A 10 -9.45 14.23 12.49
CA VAL A 10 -9.01 12.91 12.07
C VAL A 10 -8.95 12.10 13.35
N SER A 11 -10.12 11.61 13.76
CA SER A 11 -10.21 10.43 14.61
C SER A 11 -9.65 9.28 13.79
N LEU A 12 -8.32 9.16 13.73
CA LEU A 12 -7.72 7.87 13.46
C LEU A 12 -7.70 7.15 14.79
N ALA A 13 -8.70 6.30 14.94
CA ALA A 13 -8.78 5.32 16.01
C ALA A 13 -7.42 4.63 16.16
N ALA A 14 -7.06 4.43 17.40
CA ALA A 14 -6.02 3.49 17.80
C ALA A 14 -6.09 2.23 16.93
N VAL A 15 -5.12 2.07 16.02
CA VAL A 15 -4.71 0.73 15.60
C VAL A 15 -3.90 0.20 16.77
N ALA A 16 -4.65 -0.25 17.77
CA ALA A 16 -4.12 -0.95 18.91
C ALA A 16 -3.40 -2.19 18.38
N ALA A 17 -2.10 -2.24 18.63
CA ALA A 17 -1.36 -3.48 18.65
C ALA A 17 -2.09 -4.47 19.57
N LEU A 18 -2.91 -5.35 19.00
CA LEU A 18 -3.56 -6.45 19.70
C LEU A 18 -3.91 -7.53 18.71
N SER A 19 -3.06 -8.56 18.65
CA SER A 19 -3.36 -9.99 18.45
C SER A 19 -2.00 -10.69 18.27
N LEU A 20 -1.28 -10.97 19.35
CA LEU A 20 -1.36 -12.22 20.12
C LEU A 20 -1.41 -13.46 19.20
N GLY A 21 -0.32 -14.23 19.23
CA GLY A 21 -0.14 -15.41 18.41
C GLY A 21 -1.27 -16.42 18.55
N LEU A 22 -1.64 -17.02 17.41
CA LEU A 22 -2.44 -18.23 17.40
C LEU A 22 -2.05 -19.09 16.18
N ALA A 23 -1.52 -20.26 16.53
CA ALA A 23 -1.57 -21.55 15.88
C ALA A 23 -1.61 -21.63 14.34
N ALA A 24 -0.62 -22.36 13.83
CA ALA A 24 -0.61 -23.02 12.55
C ALA A 24 -1.91 -23.80 12.22
N CYS A 25 -2.16 -23.88 10.90
CA CYS A 25 -2.83 -24.93 10.13
C CYS A 25 -4.32 -24.77 9.80
N GLY A 26 -4.62 -24.69 8.49
CA GLY A 26 -5.90 -25.09 7.90
C GLY A 26 -6.61 -23.98 7.12
N GLY A 27 -6.50 -24.01 5.78
CA GLY A 27 -7.04 -22.98 4.89
C GLY A 27 -8.56 -22.97 4.69
N GLY A 28 -9.03 -21.96 3.96
CA GLY A 28 -10.37 -21.93 3.38
C GLY A 28 -11.01 -20.55 3.31
N GLY A 29 -10.66 -19.77 2.27
CA GLY A 29 -11.56 -18.86 1.56
C GLY A 29 -12.43 -17.90 2.36
N GLY A 30 -11.85 -16.79 2.79
CA GLY A 30 -12.57 -15.59 3.22
C GLY A 30 -11.59 -14.68 3.92
N ALA A 31 -11.21 -13.57 3.27
CA ALA A 31 -10.30 -12.58 3.85
C ALA A 31 -10.90 -12.06 5.15
N SER A 32 -10.51 -12.69 6.25
CA SER A 32 -10.89 -12.26 7.58
C SER A 32 -10.08 -11.00 7.90
N ALA A 33 -10.53 -10.19 8.84
CA ALA A 33 -9.81 -8.96 9.21
C ALA A 33 -8.31 -9.20 9.54
N THR A 34 -7.97 -10.40 10.02
CA THR A 34 -6.60 -10.89 10.24
C THR A 34 -5.79 -11.06 8.94
N ASP A 35 -6.40 -11.56 7.87
CA ASP A 35 -5.75 -11.70 6.56
C ASP A 35 -5.46 -10.32 5.97
N LEU A 36 -6.37 -9.36 6.16
CA LEU A 36 -6.16 -7.97 5.74
C LEU A 36 -5.03 -7.28 6.48
N ASP A 37 -4.89 -7.54 7.77
CA ASP A 37 -3.80 -6.98 8.58
C ASP A 37 -2.44 -7.57 8.18
N SER A 38 -2.40 -8.89 7.96
CA SER A 38 -1.22 -9.57 7.44
C SER A 38 -0.84 -9.05 6.06
N ALA A 39 -1.81 -8.96 5.15
CA ALA A 39 -1.60 -8.42 3.80
C ALA A 39 -1.12 -6.96 3.84
N ARG A 40 -1.66 -6.10 4.72
CA ARG A 40 -1.17 -4.72 4.93
C ARG A 40 0.28 -4.70 5.42
N THR A 41 0.62 -5.56 6.35
CA THR A 41 1.98 -5.65 6.90
C THR A 41 2.97 -6.08 5.81
N GLU A 42 2.64 -7.12 5.04
CA GLU A 42 3.46 -7.59 3.92
C GLU A 42 3.58 -6.53 2.81
N ALA A 43 2.47 -5.85 2.49
CA ALA A 43 2.43 -4.76 1.53
C ALA A 43 3.34 -3.60 1.96
N THR A 44 3.24 -3.17 3.22
CA THR A 44 4.07 -2.11 3.80
C THR A 44 5.55 -2.49 3.74
N SER A 45 5.87 -3.74 4.09
CA SER A 45 7.25 -4.23 4.03
C SER A 45 7.79 -4.28 2.60
N THR A 46 6.95 -4.67 1.63
CA THR A 46 7.27 -4.65 0.20
C THR A 46 7.57 -3.23 -0.26
N ILE A 47 6.68 -2.28 0.02
CA ILE A 47 6.82 -0.85 -0.33
C ILE A 47 8.10 -0.27 0.27
N ASN A 48 8.39 -0.55 1.54
CA ASN A 48 9.60 -0.07 2.20
C ASN A 48 10.89 -0.67 1.64
N SER A 49 10.81 -1.85 1.02
CA SER A 49 11.95 -2.51 0.38
C SER A 49 12.25 -1.96 -1.03
N LEU A 50 11.39 -1.09 -1.57
CA LEU A 50 11.57 -0.49 -2.89
C LEU A 50 12.57 0.68 -2.83
N PRO A 51 13.77 0.57 -3.43
CA PRO A 51 14.85 1.52 -3.23
C PRO A 51 14.68 2.83 -4.00
N SER A 52 13.88 2.85 -5.06
CA SER A 52 13.67 4.03 -5.90
C SER A 52 12.51 4.90 -5.40
N LEU A 53 11.74 4.44 -4.41
CA LEU A 53 10.69 5.23 -3.78
C LEU A 53 11.26 6.25 -2.78
N THR A 54 10.74 7.46 -2.83
CA THR A 54 11.05 8.50 -1.83
C THR A 54 10.30 8.23 -0.52
N GLU A 55 10.61 9.00 0.52
CA GLU A 55 9.88 8.93 1.79
C GLU A 55 8.41 9.33 1.58
N SER A 56 8.15 10.39 0.80
CA SER A 56 6.78 10.84 0.48
C SER A 56 5.98 9.80 -0.30
N ASP A 57 6.59 9.09 -1.25
CA ASP A 57 5.90 7.99 -1.95
C ASP A 57 5.49 6.88 -0.97
N ARG A 58 6.39 6.52 -0.05
CA ARG A 58 6.13 5.50 0.97
C ARG A 58 5.04 5.90 1.95
N GLU A 59 4.99 7.17 2.34
CA GLU A 59 3.92 7.71 3.16
C GLU A 59 2.58 7.65 2.43
N GLU A 60 2.55 8.02 1.15
CA GLU A 60 1.33 7.97 0.35
C GLU A 60 0.76 6.56 0.25
N PHE A 61 1.59 5.56 -0.05
CA PHE A 61 1.14 4.16 -0.09
C PHE A 61 0.77 3.61 1.29
N SER A 62 1.46 4.02 2.36
CA SER A 62 1.06 3.68 3.74
C SER A 62 -0.32 4.21 4.08
N MET A 63 -0.64 5.46 3.70
CA MET A 63 -1.97 6.02 3.91
C MET A 63 -3.04 5.25 3.12
N GLN A 64 -2.75 4.87 1.87
CA GLN A 64 -3.66 4.07 1.06
C GLN A 64 -3.90 2.69 1.67
N LEU A 65 -2.84 2.01 2.15
CA LEU A 65 -2.97 0.72 2.83
C LEU A 65 -3.84 0.81 4.08
N SER A 66 -3.66 1.88 4.87
CA SER A 66 -4.51 2.13 6.04
C SER A 66 -5.97 2.38 5.69
N SER A 67 -6.26 2.86 4.47
CA SER A 67 -7.62 3.09 3.97
C SER A 67 -8.20 1.89 3.22
N ALA A 68 -7.38 0.86 2.91
CA ALA A 68 -7.81 -0.30 2.17
C ALA A 68 -8.76 -1.17 3.03
N ALA A 69 -9.93 -1.50 2.47
CA ALA A 69 -10.93 -2.31 3.16
C ALA A 69 -10.80 -3.82 2.86
N ASP A 70 -10.11 -4.17 1.77
CA ASP A 70 -10.07 -5.53 1.21
C ASP A 70 -8.69 -5.88 0.66
N THR A 71 -8.39 -7.18 0.51
CA THR A 71 -7.10 -7.67 0.01
C THR A 71 -6.85 -7.21 -1.42
N GLU A 72 -7.89 -7.15 -2.26
CA GLU A 72 -7.78 -6.66 -3.63
C GLU A 72 -7.30 -5.19 -3.68
N SER A 73 -7.76 -4.36 -2.75
CA SER A 73 -7.30 -2.98 -2.64
C SER A 73 -5.84 -2.92 -2.20
N ILE A 74 -5.45 -3.76 -1.24
CA ILE A 74 -4.06 -3.88 -0.77
C ILE A 74 -3.13 -4.33 -1.92
N ASP A 75 -3.53 -5.36 -2.66
CA ASP A 75 -2.77 -5.87 -3.80
C ASP A 75 -2.59 -4.82 -4.90
N ARG A 76 -3.65 -4.04 -5.20
CA ARG A 76 -3.56 -2.91 -6.13
C ARG A 76 -2.55 -1.86 -5.65
N ILE A 77 -2.59 -1.50 -4.37
CA ILE A 77 -1.66 -0.50 -3.80
C ILE A 77 -0.21 -0.98 -3.91
N VAL A 78 0.06 -2.27 -3.66
CA VAL A 78 1.40 -2.85 -3.82
C VAL A 78 1.83 -2.83 -5.29
N ALA A 79 0.93 -3.17 -6.21
CA ALA A 79 1.21 -3.14 -7.64
C ALA A 79 1.54 -1.71 -8.11
N ASP A 80 0.77 -0.72 -7.69
CA ASP A 80 1.01 0.69 -7.99
C ASP A 80 2.35 1.17 -7.41
N ALA A 81 2.69 0.77 -6.18
CA ALA A 81 3.98 1.10 -5.57
C ALA A 81 5.17 0.50 -6.32
N ARG A 82 5.05 -0.74 -6.78
CA ARG A 82 6.08 -1.38 -7.64
C ARG A 82 6.20 -0.65 -8.97
N SER A 83 5.09 -0.32 -9.62
CA SER A 83 5.09 0.44 -10.86
C SER A 83 5.75 1.80 -10.69
N ARG A 84 5.40 2.55 -9.62
CA ARG A 84 6.04 3.83 -9.29
C ARG A 84 7.53 3.70 -9.02
N ASN A 85 7.96 2.63 -8.33
CA ASN A 85 9.37 2.37 -8.12
C ASN A 85 10.09 2.15 -9.47
N GLU A 86 9.50 1.38 -10.38
CA GLU A 86 10.06 1.16 -11.72
C GLU A 86 10.09 2.45 -12.54
N GLU A 87 9.04 3.27 -12.51
CA GLU A 87 9.01 4.57 -13.18
C GLU A 87 10.11 5.50 -12.64
N LYS A 88 10.21 5.64 -11.32
CA LYS A 88 11.26 6.43 -10.66
C LYS A 88 12.65 5.90 -10.99
N ALA A 89 12.82 4.57 -11.05
CA ALA A 89 14.07 3.94 -11.43
C ALA A 89 14.47 4.29 -12.88
N LYS A 90 13.49 4.41 -13.79
CA LYS A 90 13.71 4.81 -15.20
C LYS A 90 13.91 6.32 -15.37
N GLU A 91 13.25 7.14 -14.57
CA GLU A 91 13.40 8.61 -14.60
C GLU A 91 14.76 9.08 -14.06
N GLN A 92 15.40 8.30 -13.19
CA GLN A 92 16.80 8.53 -12.84
C GLN A 92 17.67 8.33 -14.10
N PRO A 93 18.64 9.23 -14.39
CA PRO A 93 19.36 9.31 -15.68
C PRO A 93 20.30 8.13 -16.02
N GLY A 94 20.07 6.94 -15.45
CA GLY A 94 20.77 5.69 -15.76
C GLY A 94 19.90 4.43 -15.80
N GLY A 95 18.57 4.51 -15.67
CA GLY A 95 17.69 3.35 -15.62
C GLY A 95 17.26 2.84 -16.99
N ALA A 96 17.96 1.84 -17.51
CA ALA A 96 17.58 1.14 -18.73
C ALA A 96 16.22 0.41 -18.59
N GLY A 97 15.28 0.72 -19.48
CA GLY A 97 14.43 -0.29 -20.10
C GLY A 97 13.03 -0.47 -19.55
N GLY A 98 12.08 -0.48 -20.46
CA GLY A 98 10.69 -0.89 -20.25
C GLY A 98 9.73 0.25 -20.60
N SER A 99 9.79 0.64 -21.86
CA SER A 99 8.62 1.04 -22.64
C SER A 99 7.47 0.07 -22.38
N GLN A 100 6.43 0.50 -21.67
CA GLN A 100 5.10 -0.05 -21.89
C GLN A 100 4.40 0.84 -22.91
N SER A 101 4.88 0.73 -24.15
CA SER A 101 4.11 1.10 -25.33
C SER A 101 3.53 -0.19 -25.92
N ALA A 102 2.19 -0.22 -25.96
CA ALA A 102 1.32 -0.95 -26.87
C ALA A 102 1.19 -2.50 -26.79
N ALA A 103 -0.02 -2.94 -26.48
CA ALA A 103 -0.83 -3.88 -27.28
C ALA A 103 -2.30 -3.74 -26.80
N ASN A 104 -3.17 -2.97 -27.46
CA ASN A 104 -3.89 -3.23 -28.72
C ASN A 104 -4.89 -4.41 -28.66
N GLY A 105 -6.16 -4.13 -29.00
CA GLY A 105 -7.01 -5.07 -29.73
C GLY A 105 -8.37 -5.40 -29.13
N ASN A 106 -9.38 -4.56 -29.35
CA ASN A 106 -10.51 -4.80 -30.28
C ASN A 106 -11.65 -3.83 -30.03
#